data_AF-P09753-F1
#
_entry.id   AF-P09753-F1
#
_cell.length_a   1.000
_cell.length_b   1.000
_cell.length_c   1.000
_cell.angle_alpha   90.00
_cell.angle_beta   90.00
_cell.angle_gamma   90.00
#
_symmetry.space_group_name_H-M   'P 1'
#
loop_
_entity.id
_entity.type
_entity.pdbx_description
1 polymer ?
#
loop_
_entity_poly.entity_id
_entity_poly.type
_entity_poly.pdbx_seq_one_letter_code
_entity_poly.pdbx_strand_id
1 'polypeptide(L)'
;MSRKKTIKDYENLAATRNHEVISVSNKETPSQGDITLLCKTCNKEFTTTTISYQNARKTGCPHCKATSASLYWTGRARTKTPEQAKKNAEIKEHINKTRKEKGKAFANIKNKEDLKEKLTNDLYLPNGEKNAYNDFILKRLNDPVTGKMMEKHHIIPLHAGGPDEKWNLISLTPEDHIEAHNLRYLVYNETGDKNTIKFRNKTPNVTDQISKAKALGNETRRAQGTGIYEPGMSSKAGKIGGSVKSVEKDLKQSTKMTSGVYDALYNGSRWKHTKTNTEIVIPPNTIVKMPQLVEKLIEALPPCEEKTRLAGAKLTTATSALARVIKGKNEGGRSSYFGWSICKE
;
A
#
# COMPACT_ATOMS: atom_id res chain seq x y z
N MET A 1 -29.83 -26.73 14.25
CA MET A 1 -30.34 -25.76 15.24
C MET A 1 -29.17 -25.30 16.11
N SER A 2 -28.98 -24.01 16.35
CA SER A 2 -27.92 -23.52 17.25
C SER A 2 -28.28 -23.82 18.70
N ARG A 3 -27.32 -24.35 19.48
CA ARG A 3 -27.49 -24.58 20.92
C ARG A 3 -27.90 -23.28 21.63
N LYS A 4 -28.98 -23.31 22.41
CA LYS A 4 -29.38 -22.18 23.26
C LYS A 4 -28.26 -21.91 24.27
N LYS A 5 -27.85 -20.65 24.39
CA LYS A 5 -26.81 -20.23 25.34
C LYS A 5 -27.40 -20.03 26.74
N THR A 6 -26.67 -20.51 27.72
CA THR A 6 -26.94 -20.39 29.15
C THR A 6 -26.24 -19.16 29.73
N ILE A 7 -26.58 -18.77 30.97
CA ILE A 7 -25.87 -17.70 31.69
C ILE A 7 -24.38 -18.04 31.84
N LYS A 8 -24.05 -19.30 32.12
CA LYS A 8 -22.66 -19.79 32.22
C LYS A 8 -21.86 -19.59 30.92
N ASP A 9 -22.51 -19.69 29.76
CA ASP A 9 -21.86 -19.39 28.47
C ASP A 9 -21.49 -17.91 28.35
N TYR A 10 -22.29 -17.00 28.92
CA TYR A 10 -21.99 -15.56 28.96
C TYR A 10 -20.95 -15.21 30.02
N GLU A 11 -20.95 -15.89 31.18
CA GLU A 11 -19.90 -15.74 32.19
C GLU A 11 -18.53 -16.15 31.65
N ASN A 12 -18.45 -17.31 30.99
CA ASN A 12 -17.22 -17.76 30.34
C ASN A 12 -16.78 -16.77 29.25
N LEU A 13 -17.71 -16.29 28.44
CA LEU A 13 -17.42 -15.28 27.42
C LEU A 13 -16.95 -13.96 28.05
N ALA A 14 -17.54 -13.52 29.17
CA ALA A 14 -17.13 -12.33 29.90
C ALA A 14 -15.72 -12.48 30.47
N ALA A 15 -15.41 -13.61 31.11
CA ALA A 15 -14.09 -13.91 31.64
C ALA A 15 -13.01 -13.85 30.54
N THR A 16 -13.26 -14.46 29.37
CA THR A 16 -12.32 -14.41 28.23
C THR A 16 -12.07 -13.00 27.70
N ARG A 17 -12.94 -12.04 28.05
CA ARG A 17 -12.85 -10.63 27.65
C ARG A 17 -12.49 -9.69 28.79
N ASN A 18 -12.03 -10.25 29.93
CA ASN A 18 -11.71 -9.51 31.14
C ASN A 18 -12.88 -8.66 31.68
N HIS A 19 -14.08 -9.23 31.61
CA HIS A 19 -15.31 -8.67 32.16
C HIS A 19 -15.91 -9.63 33.19
N GLU A 20 -16.83 -9.13 33.99
CA GLU A 20 -17.62 -9.89 34.95
C GLU A 20 -19.10 -9.63 34.71
N VAL A 21 -19.93 -10.67 34.74
CA VAL A 21 -21.38 -10.53 34.55
C VAL A 21 -21.98 -10.08 35.88
N ILE A 22 -22.64 -8.92 35.87
CA ILE A 22 -23.38 -8.40 37.03
C ILE A 22 -24.81 -8.91 36.99
N SER A 23 -25.49 -8.73 35.86
CA SER A 23 -26.90 -9.11 35.71
C SER A 23 -27.25 -9.45 34.27
N VAL A 24 -28.26 -10.32 34.11
CA VAL A 24 -28.87 -10.68 32.83
C VAL A 24 -30.36 -10.44 32.98
N SER A 25 -30.95 -9.64 32.09
CA SER A 25 -32.35 -9.23 32.22
C SER A 25 -33.34 -10.38 32.05
N ASN A 26 -32.99 -11.40 31.25
CA ASN A 26 -33.81 -12.58 31.03
C ASN A 26 -33.05 -13.86 31.42
N LYS A 27 -33.41 -14.47 32.56
CA LYS A 27 -32.74 -15.67 33.07
C LYS A 27 -33.12 -16.94 32.31
N GLU A 28 -34.34 -17.02 31.79
CA GLU A 28 -34.85 -18.21 31.08
C GLU A 28 -34.31 -18.31 29.65
N THR A 29 -34.27 -17.17 28.96
CA THR A 29 -33.70 -17.04 27.62
C THR A 29 -32.64 -15.94 27.57
N PRO A 30 -31.44 -16.15 28.16
CA PRO A 30 -30.37 -15.16 28.20
C PRO A 30 -30.01 -14.57 26.84
N SER A 31 -30.17 -15.32 25.75
CA SER A 31 -29.94 -14.85 24.38
C SER A 31 -30.91 -13.77 23.88
N GLN A 32 -32.01 -13.48 24.58
CA GLN A 32 -33.01 -12.49 24.21
C GLN A 32 -33.06 -11.28 25.15
N GLY A 33 -32.11 -11.18 26.08
CA GLY A 33 -32.03 -10.09 27.04
C GLY A 33 -30.82 -9.18 26.87
N ASP A 34 -30.74 -8.25 27.80
CA ASP A 34 -29.59 -7.41 28.06
C ASP A 34 -28.70 -8.06 29.12
N ILE A 35 -27.41 -7.78 29.01
CA ILE A 35 -26.39 -8.18 29.97
C ILE A 35 -25.65 -6.94 30.47
N THR A 36 -25.58 -6.80 31.79
CA THR A 36 -24.77 -5.78 32.45
C THR A 36 -23.47 -6.40 32.90
N LEU A 37 -22.36 -5.77 32.52
CA LEU A 37 -21.01 -6.28 32.68
C LEU A 37 -20.14 -5.26 33.41
N LEU A 38 -19.32 -5.70 34.36
CA LEU A 38 -18.23 -4.93 34.91
C LEU A 38 -16.97 -5.14 34.08
N CYS A 39 -16.35 -4.07 33.59
CA CYS A 39 -15.06 -4.19 32.95
C CYS A 39 -13.92 -4.20 33.96
N LYS A 40 -13.19 -5.31 34.10
CA LYS A 40 -12.05 -5.42 35.04
C LYS A 40 -10.85 -4.55 34.64
N THR A 41 -10.85 -3.97 33.43
CA THR A 41 -9.77 -3.09 32.95
C THR A 41 -9.97 -1.64 33.37
N CYS A 42 -11.18 -1.09 33.25
CA CYS A 42 -11.47 0.30 33.62
C CYS A 42 -12.43 0.45 34.81
N ASN A 43 -12.82 -0.66 35.43
CA ASN A 43 -13.76 -0.74 36.55
C ASN A 43 -15.07 0.01 36.34
N LYS A 44 -15.61 -0.04 35.11
CA LYS A 44 -16.90 0.59 34.75
C LYS A 44 -17.89 -0.46 34.30
N GLU A 45 -19.13 -0.28 34.73
CA GLU A 45 -20.28 -1.07 34.31
C GLU A 45 -20.79 -0.61 32.95
N PHE A 46 -21.28 -1.54 32.15
CA PHE A 46 -21.98 -1.23 30.91
C PHE A 46 -23.01 -2.31 30.58
N THR A 47 -24.11 -1.89 29.98
CA THR A 47 -25.19 -2.78 29.54
C THR A 47 -25.22 -2.86 28.02
N THR A 48 -25.45 -4.05 27.49
CA THR A 48 -25.61 -4.28 26.05
C THR A 48 -26.48 -5.51 25.80
N THR A 49 -27.01 -5.66 24.58
CA THR A 49 -27.76 -6.88 24.24
C THR A 49 -26.81 -8.07 24.19
N THR A 50 -27.28 -9.21 24.67
CA THR A 50 -26.52 -10.47 24.69
C THR A 50 -26.06 -10.92 23.31
N ILE A 51 -26.88 -10.70 22.28
CA ILE A 51 -26.55 -10.94 20.87
C ILE A 51 -25.41 -10.03 20.40
N SER A 52 -25.48 -8.72 20.69
CA SER A 52 -24.43 -7.76 20.34
C SER A 52 -23.11 -8.14 21.03
N TYR A 53 -23.18 -8.49 22.32
CA TYR A 53 -22.03 -8.94 23.07
C TYR A 53 -21.43 -10.21 22.46
N GLN A 54 -22.25 -11.23 22.17
CA GLN A 54 -21.79 -12.47 21.57
C GLN A 54 -21.09 -12.26 20.22
N ASN A 55 -21.69 -11.46 19.32
CA ASN A 55 -21.22 -11.30 17.94
C ASN A 55 -19.99 -10.42 17.80
N ALA A 56 -19.67 -9.63 18.83
CA ALA A 56 -18.52 -8.77 18.79
C ALA A 56 -17.20 -9.57 18.78
N ARG A 57 -16.38 -9.39 17.73
CA ARG A 57 -15.12 -10.14 17.53
C ARG A 57 -14.07 -9.92 18.63
N LYS A 58 -13.99 -8.70 19.13
CA LYS A 58 -13.11 -8.22 20.21
C LYS A 58 -13.75 -6.97 20.80
N THR A 59 -14.83 -7.08 21.57
CA THR A 59 -15.34 -5.92 22.31
C THR A 59 -14.78 -5.93 23.72
N GLY A 60 -13.73 -5.12 23.90
CA GLY A 60 -13.49 -4.48 25.18
C GLY A 60 -14.61 -3.48 25.46
N CYS A 61 -14.95 -3.35 26.73
CA CYS A 61 -15.83 -2.33 27.30
C CYS A 61 -15.90 -1.03 26.48
N PRO A 62 -17.11 -0.45 26.28
CA PRO A 62 -17.30 0.78 25.51
C PRO A 62 -16.45 1.94 26.06
N HIS A 63 -16.22 2.00 27.38
CA HIS A 63 -15.33 2.97 27.99
C HIS A 63 -13.87 2.73 27.62
N CYS A 64 -13.35 1.50 27.77
CA CYS A 64 -11.99 1.17 27.33
C CYS A 64 -11.78 1.46 25.85
N LYS A 65 -12.78 1.16 25.00
CA LYS A 65 -12.75 1.46 23.57
C LYS A 65 -12.71 2.96 23.30
N ALA A 66 -13.54 3.75 23.99
CA ALA A 66 -13.54 5.21 23.88
C ALA A 66 -12.21 5.81 24.34
N THR A 67 -11.65 5.35 25.46
CA THR A 67 -10.33 5.78 25.94
C THR A 67 -9.23 5.41 24.95
N SER A 68 -9.21 4.18 24.45
CA SER A 68 -8.21 3.73 23.47
C SER A 68 -8.30 4.53 22.17
N ALA A 69 -9.53 4.81 21.70
CA ALA A 69 -9.74 5.67 20.55
C ALA A 69 -9.27 7.09 20.83
N SER A 70 -9.59 7.65 21.99
CA SER A 70 -9.13 8.98 22.40
C SER A 70 -7.61 9.07 22.39
N LEU A 71 -6.92 8.14 23.07
CA LEU A 71 -5.46 8.04 23.11
C LEU A 71 -4.84 7.90 21.72
N TYR A 72 -5.44 7.08 20.85
CA TYR A 72 -4.99 6.93 19.47
C TYR A 72 -5.08 8.26 18.69
N TRP A 73 -6.09 9.07 18.98
CA TRP A 73 -6.32 10.37 18.33
C TRP A 73 -5.62 11.54 19.04
N THR A 74 -5.16 11.39 20.28
CA THR A 74 -4.40 12.44 20.98
C THR A 74 -3.13 12.76 20.19
N GLY A 75 -2.97 14.03 19.80
CA GLY A 75 -1.86 14.48 18.95
C GLY A 75 -2.00 14.16 17.45
N ARG A 76 -3.10 13.54 17.00
CA ARG A 76 -3.38 13.30 15.58
C ARG A 76 -4.54 14.16 15.09
N ALA A 77 -4.37 14.76 13.91
CA ALA A 77 -5.46 15.47 13.25
C ALA A 77 -6.58 14.49 12.87
N ARG A 78 -7.81 14.76 13.33
CA ARG A 78 -9.01 13.97 12.95
C ARG A 78 -9.46 14.26 11.53
N THR A 79 -9.24 15.49 11.08
CA THR A 79 -9.49 15.92 9.71
C THR A 79 -8.22 15.75 8.89
N LYS A 80 -8.39 15.36 7.62
CA LYS A 80 -7.30 15.42 6.66
C LYS A 80 -6.87 16.87 6.52
N THR A 81 -5.56 17.14 6.46
CA THR A 81 -5.09 18.49 6.13
C THR A 81 -5.59 18.89 4.74
N PRO A 82 -5.73 20.19 4.42
CA PRO A 82 -6.11 20.63 3.07
C PRO A 82 -5.27 19.99 1.97
N GLU A 83 -3.96 19.81 2.20
CA GLU A 83 -3.04 19.14 1.27
C GLU A 83 -3.35 17.64 1.12
N GLN A 84 -3.64 16.95 2.23
CA GLN A 84 -4.04 15.55 2.19
C GLN A 84 -5.40 15.36 1.51
N ALA A 85 -6.35 16.28 1.73
CA ALA A 85 -7.65 16.26 1.07
C ALA A 85 -7.49 16.47 -0.44
N LYS A 86 -6.71 17.49 -0.84
CA LYS A 86 -6.37 17.76 -2.25
C LYS A 86 -5.70 16.57 -2.92
N LYS A 87 -4.67 15.98 -2.29
CA LYS A 87 -3.99 14.79 -2.81
C LYS A 87 -4.93 13.60 -2.99
N ASN A 88 -5.87 13.38 -2.06
CA ASN A 88 -6.86 12.32 -2.21
C ASN A 88 -7.86 12.60 -3.34
N ALA A 89 -8.22 13.87 -3.56
CA ALA A 89 -9.05 14.26 -4.69
C ALA A 89 -8.33 14.00 -6.02
N GLU A 90 -7.06 14.39 -6.13
CA GLU A 90 -6.20 14.12 -7.30
C GLU A 90 -6.07 12.61 -7.58
N ILE A 91 -5.87 11.78 -6.53
CA ILE A 91 -5.83 10.32 -6.67
C ILE A 91 -7.18 9.78 -7.17
N LYS A 92 -8.30 10.27 -6.62
CA LYS A 92 -9.64 9.83 -7.04
C LYS A 92 -9.92 10.22 -8.49
N GLU A 93 -9.53 11.43 -8.90
CA GLU A 93 -9.63 11.91 -10.28
C GLU A 93 -8.80 11.04 -11.23
N HIS A 94 -7.55 10.74 -10.86
CA HIS A 94 -6.69 9.85 -11.63
C HIS A 94 -7.27 8.43 -11.78
N ILE A 95 -7.83 7.86 -10.70
CA ILE A 95 -8.51 6.56 -10.73
C ILE A 95 -9.73 6.61 -11.67
N ASN A 96 -10.54 7.67 -11.60
CA ASN A 96 -11.70 7.84 -12.46
C ASN A 96 -11.32 8.02 -13.93
N LYS A 97 -10.26 8.81 -14.21
CA LYS A 97 -9.72 8.98 -15.55
C LYS A 97 -9.23 7.64 -16.12
N THR A 98 -8.44 6.90 -15.35
CA THR A 98 -7.94 5.56 -15.74
C THR A 98 -9.10 4.59 -15.98
N ARG A 99 -10.14 4.60 -15.13
CA ARG A 99 -11.35 3.80 -15.33
C ARG A 99 -12.09 4.19 -16.61
N LYS A 100 -12.24 5.49 -16.89
CA LYS A 100 -12.88 5.98 -18.12
C LYS A 100 -12.08 5.57 -19.35
N GLU A 101 -10.76 5.66 -19.31
CA GLU A 101 -9.87 5.21 -20.39
C GLU A 101 -10.00 3.69 -20.63
N LYS A 102 -9.98 2.88 -19.57
CA LYS A 102 -10.23 1.43 -19.67
C LYS A 102 -11.63 1.14 -20.24
N GLY A 103 -12.65 1.89 -19.80
CA GLY A 103 -14.04 1.71 -20.25
C GLY A 103 -14.23 1.96 -21.75
N LYS A 104 -13.37 2.77 -22.39
CA LYS A 104 -13.41 2.95 -23.85
C LYS A 104 -13.21 1.64 -24.62
N ALA A 105 -12.45 0.69 -24.06
CA ALA A 105 -12.26 -0.63 -24.67
C ALA A 105 -13.56 -1.46 -24.77
N PHE A 106 -14.58 -1.08 -23.99
CA PHE A 106 -15.88 -1.77 -23.92
C PHE A 106 -17.03 -0.92 -24.45
N ALA A 107 -16.77 0.28 -24.99
CA ALA A 107 -17.80 1.23 -25.43
C ALA A 107 -18.65 0.69 -26.60
N ASN A 108 -18.12 -0.27 -27.36
CA ASN A 108 -18.82 -0.86 -28.51
C ASN A 108 -19.77 -2.01 -28.11
N ILE A 109 -19.74 -2.48 -26.87
CA ILE A 109 -20.60 -3.55 -26.37
C ILE A 109 -21.91 -2.92 -25.89
N LYS A 110 -23.01 -3.17 -26.60
CA LYS A 110 -24.33 -2.55 -26.32
C LYS A 110 -25.31 -3.52 -25.67
N ASN A 111 -25.14 -4.81 -25.93
CA ASN A 111 -26.06 -5.86 -25.49
C ASN A 111 -25.28 -7.14 -25.08
N LYS A 112 -26.03 -8.21 -24.78
CA LYS A 112 -25.45 -9.45 -24.27
C LYS A 112 -24.80 -10.28 -25.38
N GLU A 113 -25.28 -10.13 -26.61
CA GLU A 113 -24.81 -10.78 -27.82
C GLU A 113 -23.43 -10.25 -28.21
N ASP A 114 -23.26 -8.92 -28.23
CA ASP A 114 -21.97 -8.25 -28.44
C ASP A 114 -20.94 -8.71 -27.37
N LEU A 115 -21.38 -8.87 -26.12
CA LEU A 115 -20.52 -9.36 -25.05
C LEU A 115 -20.12 -10.83 -25.28
N LYS A 116 -21.06 -11.70 -25.66
CA LYS A 116 -20.76 -13.10 -26.00
C LYS A 116 -19.77 -13.19 -27.15
N GLU A 117 -19.95 -12.37 -28.19
CA GLU A 117 -19.03 -12.28 -29.32
C GLU A 117 -17.65 -11.85 -28.85
N LYS A 118 -17.55 -10.79 -28.04
CA LYS A 118 -16.27 -10.33 -27.48
C LYS A 118 -15.55 -11.42 -26.68
N LEU A 119 -16.26 -12.10 -25.79
CA LEU A 119 -15.69 -13.18 -24.98
C LEU A 119 -15.24 -14.37 -25.82
N THR A 120 -15.95 -14.66 -26.92
CA THR A 120 -15.62 -15.73 -27.87
C THR A 120 -14.40 -15.36 -28.70
N ASN A 121 -14.30 -14.12 -29.18
CA ASN A 121 -13.13 -13.62 -29.92
C ASN A 121 -11.88 -13.58 -29.02
N ASP A 122 -12.07 -13.28 -27.73
CA ASP A 122 -11.01 -13.30 -26.72
C ASP A 122 -10.85 -14.67 -26.02
N LEU A 123 -11.42 -15.75 -26.57
CA LEU A 123 -11.39 -17.06 -25.94
C LEU A 123 -9.96 -17.64 -25.85
N TYR A 124 -9.05 -17.16 -26.69
CA TYR A 124 -7.64 -17.51 -26.64
C TYR A 124 -6.80 -16.27 -26.33
N LEU A 125 -5.85 -16.45 -25.42
CA LEU A 125 -4.86 -15.44 -25.08
C LEU A 125 -3.80 -15.32 -26.19
N PRO A 126 -3.00 -14.24 -26.23
CA PRO A 126 -1.98 -14.05 -27.26
C PRO A 126 -0.92 -15.17 -27.34
N ASN A 127 -0.73 -15.94 -26.27
CA ASN A 127 0.15 -17.11 -26.23
C ASN A 127 -0.52 -18.40 -26.75
N GLY A 128 -1.76 -18.32 -27.25
CA GLY A 128 -2.55 -19.46 -27.72
C GLY A 128 -3.26 -20.24 -26.61
N GLU A 129 -3.02 -19.92 -25.34
CA GLU A 129 -3.71 -20.59 -24.24
C GLU A 129 -5.17 -20.18 -24.16
N LYS A 130 -6.04 -21.13 -23.80
CA LYS A 130 -7.46 -20.85 -23.64
C LYS A 130 -7.69 -19.95 -22.41
N ASN A 131 -8.41 -18.85 -22.60
CA ASN A 131 -8.83 -17.94 -21.56
C ASN A 131 -9.88 -18.60 -20.65
N ALA A 132 -9.40 -19.20 -19.57
CA ALA A 132 -10.23 -19.98 -18.63
C ALA A 132 -11.39 -19.16 -18.05
N TYR A 133 -11.21 -17.85 -17.85
CA TYR A 133 -12.29 -16.97 -17.39
C TYR A 133 -13.39 -16.83 -18.43
N ASN A 134 -13.03 -16.52 -19.68
CA ASN A 134 -14.02 -16.36 -20.75
C ASN A 134 -14.76 -17.67 -21.01
N ASP A 135 -14.06 -18.82 -21.01
CA ASP A 135 -14.69 -20.14 -21.13
C ASP A 135 -15.71 -20.40 -20.02
N PHE A 136 -15.35 -20.10 -18.77
CA PHE A 136 -16.24 -20.24 -17.62
C PHE A 136 -17.49 -19.36 -17.75
N ILE A 137 -17.31 -18.08 -18.10
CA ILE A 137 -18.43 -17.15 -18.26
C ILE A 137 -19.32 -17.56 -19.43
N LEU A 138 -18.76 -17.96 -20.59
CA LEU A 138 -19.54 -18.41 -21.74
C LEU A 138 -20.40 -19.63 -21.40
N LYS A 139 -19.85 -20.60 -20.66
CA LYS A 139 -20.63 -21.74 -20.15
C LYS A 139 -21.80 -21.28 -19.29
N ARG A 140 -21.57 -20.38 -18.34
CA ARG A 140 -22.63 -19.84 -17.45
C ARG A 140 -23.64 -18.95 -18.15
N LEU A 141 -23.27 -18.30 -19.26
CA LEU A 141 -24.19 -17.53 -20.08
C LEU A 141 -25.09 -18.41 -20.96
N ASN A 142 -24.64 -19.61 -21.32
CA ASN A 142 -25.38 -20.56 -22.14
C ASN A 142 -26.19 -21.55 -21.29
N ASP A 143 -25.69 -21.89 -20.10
CA ASP A 143 -26.37 -22.71 -19.09
C ASP A 143 -26.41 -21.96 -17.75
N PRO A 144 -27.38 -21.04 -17.57
CA PRO A 144 -27.50 -20.25 -16.36
C PRO A 144 -27.86 -21.12 -15.15
N VAL A 145 -27.07 -21.01 -14.09
CA VAL A 145 -27.33 -21.74 -12.85
C VAL A 145 -28.61 -21.21 -12.19
N THR A 146 -29.45 -22.12 -11.71
CA THR A 146 -30.65 -21.78 -10.93
C THR A 146 -30.46 -22.20 -9.46
N GLY A 147 -30.92 -21.37 -8.53
CA GLY A 147 -30.72 -21.62 -7.10
C GLY A 147 -31.30 -20.52 -6.20
N LYS A 148 -31.43 -20.82 -4.90
CA LYS A 148 -32.01 -19.90 -3.91
C LYS A 148 -31.04 -18.79 -3.47
N MET A 149 -29.73 -18.97 -3.63
CA MET A 149 -28.72 -17.99 -3.23
C MET A 149 -27.86 -17.66 -4.44
N MET A 150 -28.25 -16.61 -5.16
CA MET A 150 -27.53 -16.11 -6.32
C MET A 150 -26.95 -14.73 -6.00
N GLU A 151 -25.71 -14.49 -6.43
CA GLU A 151 -25.04 -13.21 -6.34
C GLU A 151 -24.88 -12.62 -7.75
N LYS A 152 -25.06 -11.29 -7.86
CA LYS A 152 -24.76 -10.58 -9.12
C LYS A 152 -23.25 -10.42 -9.26
N HIS A 153 -22.72 -10.83 -10.40
CA HIS A 153 -21.32 -10.68 -10.77
C HIS A 153 -21.21 -9.83 -12.05
N HIS A 154 -20.31 -8.84 -12.05
CA HIS A 154 -19.93 -8.12 -13.26
C HIS A 154 -18.95 -8.96 -14.08
N ILE A 155 -19.33 -9.33 -15.31
CA ILE A 155 -18.48 -10.09 -16.25
C ILE A 155 -17.22 -9.29 -16.60
N ILE A 156 -17.38 -7.98 -16.81
CA ILE A 156 -16.28 -7.03 -16.87
C ILE A 156 -16.39 -6.19 -15.59
N PRO A 157 -15.53 -6.39 -14.57
CA PRO A 157 -15.65 -5.69 -13.31
C PRO A 157 -15.51 -4.17 -13.43
N LEU A 158 -16.20 -3.45 -12.55
CA LEU A 158 -16.12 -1.98 -12.47
C LEU A 158 -14.69 -1.47 -12.27
N HIS A 159 -13.85 -2.20 -11.53
CA HIS A 159 -12.45 -1.82 -11.31
C HIS A 159 -11.58 -2.01 -12.57
N ALA A 160 -12.04 -2.83 -13.51
CA ALA A 160 -11.44 -3.05 -14.82
C ALA A 160 -12.00 -2.09 -15.90
N GLY A 161 -12.91 -1.19 -15.53
CA GLY A 161 -13.57 -0.26 -16.46
C GLY A 161 -14.83 -0.80 -17.12
N GLY A 162 -15.33 -1.99 -16.72
CA GLY A 162 -16.62 -2.46 -17.20
C GLY A 162 -17.77 -1.58 -16.70
N PRO A 163 -18.86 -1.43 -17.49
CA PRO A 163 -19.98 -0.58 -17.12
C PRO A 163 -20.96 -1.31 -16.19
N ASP A 164 -21.76 -0.55 -15.42
CA ASP A 164 -22.78 -1.10 -14.51
C ASP A 164 -24.10 -1.38 -15.26
N GLU A 165 -24.02 -2.09 -16.37
CA GLU A 165 -25.15 -2.36 -17.27
C GLU A 165 -25.71 -3.76 -17.07
N LYS A 166 -27.01 -3.93 -17.34
CA LYS A 166 -27.69 -5.23 -17.20
C LYS A 166 -27.04 -6.34 -18.02
N TRP A 167 -26.56 -6.03 -19.22
CA TRP A 167 -25.89 -7.00 -20.09
C TRP A 167 -24.52 -7.45 -19.55
N ASN A 168 -23.89 -6.65 -18.68
CA ASN A 168 -22.61 -6.96 -18.06
C ASN A 168 -22.76 -7.71 -16.73
N LEU A 169 -23.98 -8.03 -16.32
CA LEU A 169 -24.29 -8.73 -15.08
C LEU A 169 -24.71 -10.18 -15.36
N ILE A 170 -24.18 -11.11 -14.56
CA ILE A 170 -24.60 -12.50 -14.51
C ILE A 170 -24.90 -12.92 -13.07
N SER A 171 -25.92 -13.75 -12.89
CA SER A 171 -26.24 -14.35 -11.59
C SER A 171 -25.43 -15.63 -11.42
N LEU A 172 -24.60 -15.71 -10.38
CA LEU A 172 -23.77 -16.87 -10.05
C LEU A 172 -24.08 -17.37 -8.63
N THR A 173 -23.81 -18.64 -8.33
CA THR A 173 -23.76 -19.09 -6.93
C THR A 173 -22.59 -18.41 -6.20
N PRO A 174 -22.58 -18.34 -4.86
CA PRO A 174 -21.43 -17.82 -4.12
C PRO A 174 -20.11 -18.50 -4.48
N GLU A 175 -20.15 -19.82 -4.71
CA GLU A 175 -19.00 -20.62 -5.12
C GLU A 175 -18.52 -20.22 -6.52
N ASP A 176 -19.42 -20.15 -7.49
CA ASP A 176 -19.12 -19.72 -8.86
C ASP A 176 -18.63 -18.26 -8.90
N HIS A 177 -19.14 -17.39 -8.03
CA HIS A 177 -18.70 -16.00 -7.97
C HIS A 177 -17.26 -15.89 -7.47
N ILE A 178 -16.88 -16.66 -6.45
CA ILE A 178 -15.50 -16.74 -5.98
C ILE A 178 -14.61 -17.31 -7.10
N GLU A 179 -15.07 -18.36 -7.78
CA GLU A 179 -14.33 -18.99 -8.87
C GLU A 179 -14.14 -18.05 -10.06
N ALA A 180 -15.15 -17.28 -10.43
CA ALA A 180 -15.05 -16.25 -11.46
C ALA A 180 -13.94 -15.23 -11.12
N HIS A 181 -13.86 -14.78 -9.86
CA HIS A 181 -12.76 -13.90 -9.44
C HIS A 181 -11.41 -14.61 -9.42
N ASN A 182 -11.33 -15.89 -9.02
CA ASN A 182 -10.09 -16.67 -9.07
C ASN A 182 -9.56 -16.77 -10.51
N LEU A 183 -10.41 -17.19 -11.45
CA LEU A 183 -10.07 -17.34 -12.87
C LEU A 183 -9.68 -15.99 -13.48
N ARG A 184 -10.44 -14.93 -13.18
CA ARG A 184 -10.13 -13.59 -13.66
C ARG A 184 -8.79 -13.08 -13.12
N TYR A 185 -8.53 -13.30 -11.83
CA TYR A 185 -7.25 -12.93 -11.22
C TYR A 185 -6.09 -13.72 -11.82
N LEU A 186 -6.28 -15.00 -12.10
CA LEU A 186 -5.29 -15.84 -12.76
C LEU A 186 -4.95 -15.29 -14.16
N VAL A 187 -5.96 -15.02 -14.98
CA VAL A 187 -5.79 -14.58 -16.38
C VAL A 187 -5.24 -13.15 -16.50
N TYR A 188 -5.80 -12.20 -15.73
CA TYR A 188 -5.53 -10.76 -15.90
C TYR A 188 -4.69 -10.14 -14.78
N ASN A 189 -4.50 -10.82 -13.64
CA ASN A 189 -3.75 -10.35 -12.46
C ASN A 189 -4.17 -8.95 -11.99
N GLU A 190 -5.47 -8.68 -12.00
CA GLU A 190 -6.02 -7.43 -11.48
C GLU A 190 -6.19 -7.49 -9.96
N THR A 191 -5.68 -6.46 -9.27
CA THR A 191 -5.70 -6.39 -7.80
C THR A 191 -7.12 -6.37 -7.22
N GLY A 192 -8.11 -5.91 -7.99
CA GLY A 192 -9.51 -5.90 -7.56
C GLY A 192 -10.04 -7.31 -7.32
N ASP A 193 -9.80 -8.22 -8.26
CA ASP A 193 -10.19 -9.64 -8.12
C ASP A 193 -9.49 -10.30 -6.95
N LYS A 194 -8.17 -10.08 -6.81
CA LYS A 194 -7.40 -10.56 -5.66
C LYS A 194 -8.01 -10.12 -4.32
N ASN A 195 -8.42 -8.86 -4.23
CA ASN A 195 -9.02 -8.34 -3.01
C ASN A 195 -10.36 -9.02 -2.74
N THR A 196 -11.20 -9.21 -3.75
CA THR A 196 -12.47 -9.93 -3.59
C THR A 196 -12.26 -11.35 -3.10
N ILE A 197 -11.31 -12.10 -3.68
CA ILE A 197 -10.94 -13.45 -3.23
C ILE A 197 -10.52 -13.41 -1.75
N LYS A 198 -9.64 -12.47 -1.37
CA LYS A 198 -9.16 -12.34 0.02
C LYS A 198 -10.28 -12.01 1.01
N PHE A 199 -11.27 -11.20 0.60
CA PHE A 199 -12.39 -10.85 1.48
C PHE A 199 -13.42 -11.98 1.61
N ARG A 200 -13.55 -12.83 0.58
CA ARG A 200 -14.47 -13.98 0.55
C ARG A 200 -13.88 -15.24 1.17
N ASN A 201 -12.65 -15.59 0.81
CA ASN A 201 -11.93 -16.73 1.35
C ASN A 201 -11.32 -16.36 2.69
N LYS A 202 -11.98 -16.79 3.77
CA LYS A 202 -11.39 -16.77 5.13
C LYS A 202 -10.27 -17.79 5.32
N THR A 203 -9.87 -18.53 4.29
CA THR A 203 -8.95 -19.67 4.39
C THR A 203 -7.48 -19.28 4.10
N PRO A 204 -6.51 -19.92 4.77
CA PRO A 204 -5.10 -19.49 4.78
C PRO A 204 -4.27 -19.86 3.53
N ASN A 205 -4.77 -20.66 2.59
CA ASN A 205 -3.95 -21.17 1.46
C ASN A 205 -3.90 -20.25 0.22
N VAL A 206 -4.24 -18.97 0.39
CA VAL A 206 -4.35 -17.98 -0.68
C VAL A 206 -2.97 -17.57 -1.24
N THR A 207 -1.88 -17.83 -0.52
CA THR A 207 -0.53 -17.35 -0.85
C THR A 207 0.03 -17.96 -2.14
N ASP A 208 -0.14 -19.28 -2.34
CA ASP A 208 0.39 -19.98 -3.53
C ASP A 208 -0.39 -19.63 -4.80
N GLN A 209 -1.71 -19.51 -4.69
CA GLN A 209 -2.56 -19.03 -5.78
C GLN A 209 -2.18 -17.59 -6.17
N ILE A 210 -1.86 -16.74 -5.19
CA ILE A 210 -1.36 -15.38 -5.46
C ILE A 210 -0.04 -15.40 -6.23
N SER A 211 0.87 -16.31 -5.89
CA SER A 211 2.18 -16.39 -6.57
C SER A 211 2.01 -16.79 -8.05
N LYS A 212 1.22 -17.83 -8.32
CA LYS A 212 0.93 -18.29 -9.69
C LYS A 212 0.21 -17.21 -10.52
N ALA A 213 -0.82 -16.57 -9.96
CA ALA A 213 -1.54 -15.49 -10.64
C ALA A 213 -0.64 -14.27 -10.93
N LYS A 214 0.28 -13.94 -10.02
CA LYS A 214 1.28 -12.89 -10.28
C LYS A 214 2.17 -13.23 -11.46
N ALA A 215 2.64 -14.47 -11.57
CA ALA A 215 3.49 -14.90 -12.67
C ALA A 215 2.74 -14.82 -14.00
N LEU A 216 1.56 -15.46 -14.09
CA LEU A 216 0.78 -15.51 -15.32
C LEU A 216 0.36 -14.12 -15.81
N GLY A 217 -0.19 -13.26 -14.95
CA GLY A 217 -0.54 -11.92 -15.43
C GLY A 217 0.66 -10.98 -15.61
N ASN A 218 1.86 -11.33 -15.15
CA ASN A 218 3.07 -10.62 -15.61
C ASN A 218 3.40 -11.00 -17.05
N GLU A 219 3.22 -12.27 -17.40
CA GLU A 219 3.35 -12.78 -18.77
C GLU A 219 2.28 -12.20 -19.70
N THR A 220 1.02 -12.18 -19.28
CA THR A 220 -0.08 -11.53 -20.03
C THR A 220 0.21 -10.05 -20.29
N ARG A 221 0.63 -9.28 -19.27
CA ARG A 221 0.97 -7.86 -19.44
C ARG A 221 2.18 -7.65 -20.35
N ARG A 222 3.15 -8.56 -20.29
CA ARG A 222 4.32 -8.53 -21.17
C ARG A 222 3.91 -8.79 -22.63
N ALA A 223 3.09 -9.83 -22.86
CA ALA A 223 2.59 -10.18 -24.19
C ALA A 223 1.72 -9.08 -24.80
N GLN A 224 0.88 -8.43 -23.99
CA GLN A 224 0.02 -7.32 -24.43
C GLN A 224 0.75 -5.97 -24.53
N GLY A 225 2.00 -5.87 -24.07
CA GLY A 225 2.73 -4.60 -24.02
C GLY A 225 2.05 -3.55 -23.12
N THR A 226 1.41 -3.96 -22.02
CA THR A 226 0.66 -3.07 -21.13
C THR A 226 1.35 -2.87 -19.77
N GLY A 227 0.99 -1.80 -19.07
CA GLY A 227 1.43 -1.54 -17.69
C GLY A 227 2.92 -1.22 -17.60
N ILE A 228 3.68 -2.01 -16.84
CA ILE A 228 5.14 -1.80 -16.71
C ILE A 228 5.93 -2.16 -17.98
N TYR A 229 5.31 -2.91 -18.89
CA TYR A 229 5.91 -3.35 -20.15
C TYR A 229 5.52 -2.47 -21.35
N GLU A 230 4.66 -1.48 -21.15
CA GLU A 230 4.34 -0.49 -22.19
C GLU A 230 5.61 0.29 -22.57
N PRO A 231 5.90 0.49 -23.87
CA PRO A 231 7.10 1.17 -24.32
C PRO A 231 7.27 2.54 -23.65
N GLY A 232 8.40 2.72 -22.95
CA GLY A 232 8.72 3.96 -22.23
C GLY A 232 8.10 4.11 -20.84
N MET A 233 7.16 3.26 -20.42
CA MET A 233 6.54 3.37 -19.10
C MET A 233 7.52 3.10 -17.95
N SER A 234 8.45 2.16 -18.11
CA SER A 234 9.49 1.90 -17.11
C SER A 234 10.41 3.11 -16.91
N SER A 235 10.84 3.76 -18.00
CA SER A 235 11.63 4.99 -17.96
C SER A 235 10.85 6.15 -17.33
N LYS A 236 9.57 6.32 -17.72
CA LYS A 236 8.69 7.35 -17.17
C LYS A 236 8.43 7.14 -15.68
N ALA A 237 8.12 5.91 -15.25
CA ALA A 237 7.94 5.56 -13.84
C ALA A 237 9.22 5.75 -13.04
N GLY A 238 10.39 5.44 -13.60
CA GLY A 238 11.69 5.71 -13.01
C GLY A 238 11.94 7.21 -12.81
N LYS A 239 11.63 8.03 -13.83
CA LYS A 239 11.72 9.49 -13.74
C LYS A 239 10.77 10.08 -12.71
N ILE A 240 9.50 9.66 -12.72
CA ILE A 240 8.49 10.11 -11.74
C ILE A 240 8.90 9.69 -10.32
N GLY A 241 9.32 8.44 -10.16
CA GLY A 241 9.82 7.94 -8.89
C GLY A 241 11.00 8.78 -8.41
N GLY A 242 11.98 9.04 -9.28
CA GLY A 242 13.16 9.85 -8.97
C GLY A 242 12.85 11.32 -8.65
N SER A 243 11.85 11.92 -9.31
CA SER A 243 11.52 13.34 -9.16
C SER A 243 10.75 13.65 -7.88
N VAL A 244 10.01 12.69 -7.31
CA VAL A 244 9.31 12.89 -6.04
C VAL A 244 10.34 12.86 -4.91
N LYS A 245 10.77 14.06 -4.48
CA LYS A 245 11.49 14.25 -3.21
C LYS A 245 10.56 13.78 -2.07
N SER A 246 10.95 12.75 -1.32
CA SER A 246 10.25 12.34 -0.11
C SER A 246 11.23 12.24 1.04
N VAL A 247 10.81 12.70 2.22
CA VAL A 247 11.57 12.58 3.48
C VAL A 247 11.94 11.11 3.75
N GLU A 248 11.04 10.19 3.39
CA GLU A 248 11.23 8.76 3.54
C GLU A 248 12.35 8.20 2.63
N LYS A 249 12.49 8.73 1.41
CA LYS A 249 13.62 8.39 0.54
C LYS A 249 14.93 8.94 1.09
N ASP A 250 14.90 10.15 1.63
CA ASP A 250 16.08 10.78 2.22
C ASP A 250 16.54 10.00 3.47
N LEU A 251 15.62 9.57 4.34
CA LEU A 251 15.87 8.65 5.45
C LEU A 251 16.41 7.29 4.97
N LYS A 252 15.81 6.71 3.93
CA LYS A 252 16.28 5.43 3.38
C LYS A 252 17.65 5.54 2.72
N GLN A 253 18.03 6.75 2.30
CA GLN A 253 19.35 7.02 1.77
C GLN A 253 20.35 7.26 2.91
N SER A 254 19.95 7.91 4.00
CA SER A 254 20.80 8.08 5.19
C SER A 254 21.14 6.74 5.86
N THR A 255 20.21 5.77 5.89
CA THR A 255 20.49 4.41 6.40
C THR A 255 21.48 3.61 5.56
N LYS A 256 21.78 4.06 4.33
CA LYS A 256 22.80 3.45 3.46
C LYS A 256 24.14 4.18 3.52
N MET A 257 24.22 5.33 4.21
CA MET A 257 25.47 6.05 4.38
C MET A 257 26.34 5.33 5.41
N THR A 258 27.65 5.39 5.22
CA THR A 258 28.59 4.96 6.27
C THR A 258 28.50 5.91 7.45
N SER A 259 28.72 5.41 8.67
CA SER A 259 28.61 6.19 9.92
C SER A 259 29.34 7.53 9.84
N GLY A 260 30.60 7.55 9.39
CA GLY A 260 31.35 8.80 9.27
C GLY A 260 30.72 9.83 8.31
N VAL A 261 30.10 9.38 7.22
CA VAL A 261 29.39 10.27 6.28
C VAL A 261 28.09 10.77 6.90
N TYR A 262 27.37 9.91 7.62
CA TYR A 262 26.19 10.31 8.36
C TYR A 262 26.54 11.38 9.40
N ASP A 263 27.57 11.14 10.23
CA ASP A 263 27.99 12.06 11.27
C ASP A 263 28.41 13.41 10.70
N ALA A 264 29.25 13.44 9.64
CA ALA A 264 29.71 14.67 9.04
C ALA A 264 28.59 15.54 8.45
N LEU A 265 27.49 14.93 7.98
CA LEU A 265 26.34 15.63 7.43
C LEU A 265 25.34 16.04 8.53
N TYR A 266 24.95 15.11 9.39
CA TYR A 266 23.86 15.31 10.35
C TYR A 266 24.33 15.90 11.68
N ASN A 267 25.47 15.47 12.19
CA ASN A 267 26.04 15.98 13.46
C ASN A 267 26.95 17.20 13.23
N GLY A 268 27.13 17.61 11.97
CA GLY A 268 27.99 18.71 11.59
C GLY A 268 29.43 18.26 11.32
N SER A 269 30.19 19.13 10.68
CA SER A 269 31.60 18.87 10.36
C SER A 269 32.36 20.16 10.17
N ARG A 270 33.66 20.14 10.47
CA ARG A 270 34.58 21.24 10.19
C ARG A 270 35.47 20.87 9.02
N TRP A 271 35.55 21.76 8.04
CA TRP A 271 36.33 21.57 6.83
C TRP A 271 37.36 22.66 6.68
N LYS A 272 38.55 22.30 6.22
CA LYS A 272 39.65 23.21 5.96
C LYS A 272 40.17 23.01 4.55
N HIS A 273 40.34 24.11 3.85
CA HIS A 273 40.92 24.13 2.52
C HIS A 273 42.42 24.43 2.62
N THR A 274 43.24 23.47 2.18
CA THR A 274 44.70 23.47 2.41
C THR A 274 45.44 24.63 1.77
N LYS A 275 45.04 25.10 0.57
CA LYS A 275 45.77 26.17 -0.13
C LYS A 275 45.38 27.58 0.30
N THR A 276 44.10 27.80 0.57
CA THR A 276 43.58 29.14 0.91
C THR A 276 43.46 29.36 2.42
N ASN A 277 43.72 28.32 3.21
CA ASN A 277 43.46 28.28 4.66
C ASN A 277 42.02 28.65 5.03
N THR A 278 41.07 28.54 4.08
CA THR A 278 39.66 28.80 4.31
C THR A 278 39.08 27.68 5.16
N GLU A 279 38.41 28.03 6.25
CA GLU A 279 37.73 27.09 7.11
C GLU A 279 36.21 27.32 7.05
N ILE A 280 35.45 26.24 7.05
CA ILE A 280 33.99 26.29 7.15
C ILE A 280 33.52 25.25 8.17
N VAL A 281 32.65 25.70 9.07
CA VAL A 281 31.93 24.83 10.00
C VAL A 281 30.52 24.61 9.45
N ILE A 282 30.16 23.35 9.27
CA ILE A 282 28.82 22.91 8.91
C ILE A 282 28.07 22.57 10.21
N PRO A 283 27.05 23.34 10.61
CA PRO A 283 26.31 23.05 11.82
C PRO A 283 25.46 21.77 11.69
N PRO A 284 25.11 21.11 12.80
CA PRO A 284 24.21 19.96 12.80
C PRO A 284 22.91 20.23 12.04
N ASN A 285 22.39 19.23 11.33
CA ASN A 285 21.13 19.25 10.59
C ASN A 285 21.00 20.33 9.49
N THR A 286 22.08 21.00 9.08
CA THR A 286 22.03 22.00 8.00
C THR A 286 22.21 21.40 6.60
N ILE A 287 22.97 20.30 6.49
CA ILE A 287 23.27 19.62 5.24
C ILE A 287 22.87 18.16 5.37
N VAL A 288 21.86 17.73 4.60
CA VAL A 288 21.34 16.35 4.66
C VAL A 288 21.80 15.48 3.50
N LYS A 289 22.41 16.07 2.46
CA LYS A 289 22.88 15.37 1.26
C LYS A 289 24.26 15.84 0.83
N MET A 290 25.06 14.92 0.30
CA MET A 290 26.40 15.22 -0.25
C MET A 290 26.41 16.34 -1.32
N PRO A 291 25.42 16.48 -2.23
CA PRO A 291 25.39 17.62 -3.14
C PRO A 291 25.32 18.99 -2.45
N GLN A 292 24.57 19.10 -1.35
CA GLN A 292 24.49 20.33 -0.58
C GLN A 292 25.84 20.65 0.09
N LEU A 293 26.58 19.63 0.52
CA LEU A 293 27.95 19.79 1.00
C LEU A 293 28.86 20.35 -0.10
N VAL A 294 28.80 19.80 -1.32
CA VAL A 294 29.58 20.30 -2.46
C VAL A 294 29.28 21.78 -2.73
N GLU A 295 28.01 22.16 -2.78
CA GLU A 295 27.58 23.55 -2.98
C GLU A 295 28.13 24.48 -1.89
N LYS A 296 28.03 24.08 -0.62
CA LYS A 296 28.55 24.86 0.52
C LYS A 296 30.07 25.01 0.50
N LEU A 297 30.79 23.96 0.11
CA LEU A 297 32.24 24.02 -0.04
C LEU A 297 32.66 24.93 -1.22
N ILE A 298 31.91 24.95 -2.33
CA ILE A 298 32.17 25.87 -3.45
C ILE A 298 31.90 27.32 -3.01
N GLU A 299 30.79 27.56 -2.32
CA GLU A 299 30.39 28.88 -1.81
C GLU A 299 31.47 29.46 -0.89
N ALA A 300 32.01 28.64 0.00
CA ALA A 300 33.03 29.04 0.97
C ALA A 300 34.38 29.42 0.35
N LEU A 301 34.74 28.86 -0.81
CA LEU A 301 36.05 29.14 -1.42
C LEU A 301 36.14 30.59 -1.93
N PRO A 302 37.27 31.29 -1.71
CA PRO A 302 37.56 32.53 -2.43
C PRO A 302 37.77 32.25 -3.93
N PRO A 303 37.79 33.28 -4.80
CA PRO A 303 38.14 33.10 -6.21
C PRO A 303 39.52 32.48 -6.37
N CYS A 304 39.57 31.18 -6.68
CA CYS A 304 40.80 30.40 -6.88
C CYS A 304 40.56 29.29 -7.92
N GLU A 305 41.62 28.72 -8.47
CA GLU A 305 41.54 27.64 -9.47
C GLU A 305 40.71 26.44 -8.97
N GLU A 306 40.84 26.09 -7.70
CA GLU A 306 40.13 24.95 -7.10
C GLU A 306 38.62 25.19 -6.98
N LYS A 307 38.17 26.44 -6.78
CA LYS A 307 36.74 26.78 -6.83
C LYS A 307 36.16 26.48 -8.20
N THR A 308 36.84 26.95 -9.26
CA THR A 308 36.43 26.70 -10.65
C THR A 308 36.43 25.21 -10.99
N ARG A 309 37.44 24.47 -10.55
CA ARG A 309 37.54 23.03 -10.80
C ARG A 309 36.50 22.21 -10.04
N LEU A 310 36.21 22.55 -8.78
CA LEU A 310 35.17 21.88 -8.01
C LEU A 310 33.78 22.19 -8.57
N ALA A 311 33.52 23.44 -8.97
CA ALA A 311 32.26 23.84 -9.61
C ALA A 311 32.04 23.19 -10.99
N GLY A 312 33.11 22.96 -11.75
CA GLY A 312 33.07 22.25 -13.03
C GLY A 312 33.05 20.72 -12.93
N ALA A 313 33.27 20.15 -11.74
CA ALA A 313 33.32 18.70 -11.57
C ALA A 313 31.93 18.06 -11.69
N LYS A 314 31.85 16.86 -12.29
CA LYS A 314 30.62 16.06 -12.27
C LYS A 314 30.19 15.81 -10.82
N LEU A 315 28.96 16.18 -10.47
CA LEU A 315 28.46 16.11 -9.09
C LEU A 315 28.59 14.71 -8.46
N THR A 316 28.36 13.64 -9.23
CA THR A 316 28.54 12.25 -8.77
C THR A 316 29.99 11.94 -8.40
N THR A 317 30.96 12.50 -9.13
CA THR A 317 32.40 12.33 -8.85
C THR A 317 32.79 13.12 -7.61
N ALA A 318 32.33 14.37 -7.50
CA ALA A 318 32.63 15.23 -6.36
C ALA A 318 32.07 14.65 -5.05
N THR A 319 30.80 14.24 -5.06
CA THR A 319 30.15 13.62 -3.89
C THR A 319 30.84 12.32 -3.47
N SER A 320 31.19 11.43 -4.41
CA SER A 320 31.94 10.20 -4.09
C SER A 320 33.32 10.49 -3.50
N ALA A 321 34.05 11.45 -4.07
CA ALA A 321 35.38 11.80 -3.61
C ALA A 321 35.36 12.44 -2.21
N LEU A 322 34.42 13.36 -1.93
CA LEU A 322 34.26 13.94 -0.60
C LEU A 322 33.80 12.91 0.43
N ALA A 323 32.94 11.96 0.06
CA ALA A 323 32.59 10.84 0.96
C ALA A 323 33.84 10.01 1.32
N ARG A 324 34.78 9.83 0.37
CA ARG A 324 36.08 9.22 0.67
C ARG A 324 36.96 10.11 1.54
N VAL A 325 36.88 11.44 1.42
CA VAL A 325 37.58 12.34 2.35
C VAL A 325 37.07 12.18 3.78
N ILE A 326 35.75 12.11 3.96
CA ILE A 326 35.12 11.95 5.28
C ILE A 326 35.56 10.65 5.96
N LYS A 327 35.59 9.53 5.21
CA LYS A 327 36.08 8.23 5.71
C LYS A 327 37.55 8.26 6.15
N GLY A 328 38.35 9.14 5.56
CA GLY A 328 39.79 9.25 5.83
C GLY A 328 40.60 8.05 5.32
N LYS A 329 41.93 8.15 5.38
CA LYS A 329 42.84 7.13 4.81
C LYS A 329 42.67 5.74 5.41
N ASN A 330 42.35 5.66 6.70
CA ASN A 330 42.25 4.39 7.44
C ASN A 330 41.11 3.48 6.94
N GLU A 331 40.10 4.02 6.27
CA GLU A 331 38.98 3.26 5.69
C GLU A 331 39.04 3.20 4.14
N GLY A 332 40.25 3.30 3.56
CA GLY A 332 40.43 3.34 2.09
C GLY A 332 39.99 4.67 1.45
N GLY A 333 39.81 5.71 2.27
CA GLY A 333 39.41 7.05 1.86
C GLY A 333 40.55 7.88 1.29
N ARG A 334 40.33 9.20 1.21
CA ARG A 334 41.31 10.21 0.76
C ARG A 334 41.58 11.17 1.91
N SER A 335 42.74 11.82 1.95
CA SER A 335 43.00 12.89 2.93
C SER A 335 42.36 14.21 2.52
N SER A 336 42.24 14.45 1.22
CA SER A 336 41.63 15.67 0.67
C SER A 336 41.07 15.47 -0.73
N TYR A 337 40.24 16.41 -1.17
CA TYR A 337 39.72 16.50 -2.54
C TYR A 337 39.50 17.96 -2.91
N PHE A 338 40.15 18.42 -3.99
CA PHE A 338 40.24 19.85 -4.35
C PHE A 338 40.61 20.71 -3.13
N GLY A 339 41.70 20.35 -2.46
CA GLY A 339 42.22 21.09 -1.30
C GLY A 339 41.42 20.91 -0.01
N TRP A 340 40.17 20.47 -0.04
CA TRP A 340 39.32 20.28 1.14
C TRP A 340 39.67 19.01 1.92
N SER A 341 39.90 19.16 3.22
CA SER A 341 40.05 18.08 4.20
C SER A 341 39.09 18.29 5.38
N ILE A 342 38.64 17.19 6.00
CA ILE A 342 37.86 17.26 7.23
C ILE A 342 38.80 17.43 8.44
N CYS A 343 38.51 18.39 9.31
CA CYS A 343 39.20 18.55 10.57
C CYS A 343 38.59 17.56 11.56
N LYS A 344 39.40 16.62 12.06
CA LYS A 344 39.01 15.76 13.17
C LYS A 344 39.41 16.48 14.46
N GLU A 345 38.43 16.76 15.31
CA GLU A 345 38.67 17.24 16.68
C GLU A 345 39.23 16.12 17.56
#